data_AF-A0A968XHI8-F1
#
_entry.id   AF-A0A968XHI8-F1
#
_cell.length_a   1.000
_cell.length_b   1.000
_cell.length_c   1.000
_cell.angle_alpha   90.00
_cell.angle_beta   90.00
_cell.angle_gamma   90.00
#
_symmetry.space_group_name_H-M   'P 1'
#
loop_
_entity.id
_entity.type
_entity.pdbx_description
1 polymer ?
#
loop_
_entity_poly.entity_id
_entity_poly.type
_entity_poly.pdbx_seq_one_letter_code
_entity_poly.pdbx_strand_id
1 'polypeptide(L)'
;MTKLDYHDAQNVSNNIIATHEALDEALLKLSALTESMVFASRNAGMPAADSQKALEAVTDGISGLIASRRGFVSAHKHMIIVRNQSNQQVTDFGCLGSGGPLKAKSPLRVAA
;
A
#
# COMPACT_ATOMS: atom_id res chain seq x y z
N MET A 1 -18.01 3.43 -25.07
CA MET A 1 -18.23 2.92 -23.70
C MET A 1 -17.53 1.58 -23.59
N THR A 2 -16.46 1.50 -22.81
CA THR A 2 -15.71 0.24 -22.60
C THR A 2 -16.56 -0.69 -21.74
N LYS A 3 -16.81 -1.92 -22.21
CA LYS A 3 -17.49 -2.97 -21.43
C LYS A 3 -16.42 -3.75 -20.66
N LEU A 4 -16.41 -3.62 -19.35
CA LEU A 4 -15.58 -4.46 -18.48
C LEU A 4 -16.45 -5.63 -17.98
N ASP A 5 -15.92 -6.85 -18.03
CA ASP A 5 -16.56 -8.01 -17.42
C ASP A 5 -16.56 -7.90 -15.89
N TYR A 6 -17.58 -8.44 -15.22
CA TYR A 6 -17.71 -8.35 -13.76
C TYR A 6 -16.65 -9.17 -13.02
N HIS A 7 -16.29 -10.36 -13.51
CA HIS A 7 -15.25 -11.16 -12.89
C HIS A 7 -13.88 -10.52 -13.07
N ASP A 8 -13.59 -9.98 -14.26
CA ASP A 8 -12.36 -9.22 -14.50
C ASP A 8 -12.29 -7.97 -13.61
N ALA A 9 -13.43 -7.28 -13.45
CA ALA A 9 -13.55 -6.14 -12.54
C ALA A 9 -13.18 -6.49 -11.10
N GLN A 10 -13.77 -7.58 -10.59
CA GLN A 10 -13.56 -8.05 -9.23
C GLN A 10 -12.12 -8.52 -9.01
N ASN A 11 -11.54 -9.23 -9.98
CA ASN A 11 -10.14 -9.67 -9.93
C ASN A 11 -9.18 -8.48 -9.86
N VAL A 12 -9.41 -7.44 -10.66
CA VAL A 12 -8.61 -6.21 -10.61
C VAL A 12 -8.72 -5.54 -9.24
N SER A 13 -9.94 -5.41 -8.69
CA SER A 13 -10.17 -4.85 -7.35
C SER A 13 -9.41 -5.62 -6.26
N ASN A 14 -9.51 -6.95 -6.26
CA ASN A 14 -8.82 -7.81 -5.30
C ASN A 14 -7.29 -7.67 -5.41
N ASN A 15 -6.76 -7.63 -6.63
CA ASN A 15 -5.34 -7.45 -6.87
C ASN A 15 -4.85 -6.07 -6.41
N ILE A 16 -5.68 -5.03 -6.51
CA ILE A 16 -5.34 -3.70 -6.01
C ILE A 16 -5.19 -3.71 -4.49
N ILE A 17 -6.15 -4.31 -3.79
CA ILE A 17 -6.12 -4.42 -2.33
C ILE A 17 -4.88 -5.20 -1.89
N ALA A 18 -4.67 -6.39 -2.46
CA ALA A 18 -3.53 -7.24 -2.14
C ALA A 18 -2.18 -6.53 -2.40
N THR A 19 -2.10 -5.70 -3.44
CA THR A 19 -0.88 -4.96 -3.75
C THR A 19 -0.61 -3.84 -2.74
N HIS A 20 -1.63 -3.11 -2.28
CA HIS A 20 -1.45 -2.13 -1.19
C HIS A 20 -0.96 -2.81 0.08
N GLU A 21 -1.58 -3.93 0.47
CA GLU A 21 -1.19 -4.70 1.65
C GLU A 21 0.26 -5.21 1.55
N ALA A 22 0.65 -5.75 0.39
CA ALA A 22 2.01 -6.23 0.17
C ALA A 22 3.07 -5.12 0.25
N LEU A 23 2.76 -3.92 -0.26
CA LEU A 23 3.67 -2.77 -0.17
C LEU A 23 3.81 -2.29 1.28
N ASP A 24 2.71 -2.24 2.03
CA ASP A 24 2.72 -1.85 3.45
C ASP A 24 3.46 -2.89 4.31
N GLU A 25 3.29 -4.19 4.04
CA GLU A 25 4.03 -5.26 4.70
C GLU A 25 5.54 -5.20 4.40
N ALA A 26 5.92 -4.91 3.16
CA ALA A 26 7.31 -4.76 2.78
C ALA A 26 7.99 -3.58 3.50
N LEU A 27 7.29 -2.45 3.65
CA LEU A 27 7.77 -1.30 4.43
C LEU A 27 7.97 -1.65 5.91
N LEU A 28 7.02 -2.39 6.49
CA LEU A 28 7.13 -2.86 7.88
C LEU A 28 8.36 -3.76 8.07
N LYS A 29 8.58 -4.72 7.17
CA LYS A 29 9.72 -5.65 7.22
C LYS A 29 11.07 -4.95 7.09
N LEU A 30 11.20 -3.97 6.18
CA LEU A 30 12.45 -3.20 6.06
C LEU A 30 12.71 -2.30 7.28
N SER A 31 11.66 -1.76 7.89
CA SER A 31 11.79 -0.97 9.12
C SER A 31 12.29 -1.84 10.28
N ALA A 32 11.74 -3.05 10.44
CA ALA A 32 12.19 -4.01 11.45
C ALA A 32 13.64 -4.50 11.20
N LEU A 33 14.03 -4.65 9.92
CA LEU A 33 15.41 -4.97 9.56
C LEU A 33 16.37 -3.84 9.96
N THR A 34 15.97 -2.59 9.71
CA THR A 34 16.76 -1.40 10.08
C THR A 34 17.00 -1.37 11.59
N GLU A 35 15.94 -1.57 12.38
CA GLU A 35 16.03 -1.68 13.84
C GLU A 35 17.01 -2.77 14.26
N SER A 36 16.86 -3.97 13.70
CA SER A 36 17.72 -5.13 14.00
C SER A 36 19.20 -4.85 13.68
N MET A 37 19.49 -4.16 12.58
CA MET A 37 20.85 -3.77 12.21
C MET A 37 21.45 -2.74 13.16
N VAL A 38 20.67 -1.75 13.60
CA VAL A 38 21.12 -0.77 14.59
C VAL A 38 21.45 -1.48 15.92
N PHE A 39 20.58 -2.37 16.39
CA PHE A 39 20.85 -3.15 17.61
C PHE A 39 22.07 -4.05 17.47
N ALA A 40 22.18 -4.79 16.37
CA ALA A 40 23.33 -5.65 16.11
C ALA A 40 24.64 -4.86 16.06
N SER A 41 24.65 -3.71 15.40
CA SER A 41 25.85 -2.85 15.30
C SER A 41 26.30 -2.34 16.67
N ARG A 42 25.35 -1.94 17.53
CA ARG A 42 25.63 -1.52 18.91
C ARG A 42 26.19 -2.65 19.77
N ASN A 43 25.63 -3.85 19.64
CA ASN A 43 26.01 -5.00 20.48
C ASN A 43 27.29 -5.69 20.01
N ALA A 44 27.56 -5.69 18.70
CA ALA A 44 28.73 -6.35 18.11
C ALA A 44 30.01 -5.50 18.17
N GLY A 45 29.95 -4.25 18.68
CA GLY A 45 31.08 -3.33 18.64
C GLY A 45 31.52 -3.01 17.21
N MET A 46 30.60 -3.07 16.24
CA MET A 46 30.90 -2.88 14.84
C MET A 46 31.39 -1.45 14.60
N PRO A 47 32.47 -1.23 13.81
CA PRO A 47 32.88 0.11 13.45
C PRO A 47 31.72 0.86 12.80
N ALA A 48 31.48 2.09 13.25
CA ALA A 48 30.35 2.90 12.78
C ALA A 48 30.31 3.02 11.24
N ALA A 49 31.48 3.15 10.61
CA ALA A 49 31.62 3.23 9.16
C ALA A 49 31.12 1.97 8.41
N ASP A 50 31.27 0.78 9.00
CA ASP A 50 30.84 -0.47 8.40
C ASP A 50 29.32 -0.65 8.51
N SER A 51 28.75 -0.30 9.68
CA SER A 51 27.30 -0.29 9.87
C SER A 51 26.59 0.78 9.03
N GLN A 52 27.26 1.92 8.78
CA GLN A 52 26.68 3.06 8.06
C GLN A 52 26.27 2.69 6.63
N LYS A 53 27.18 2.05 5.87
CA LYS A 53 26.88 1.62 4.48
C LYS A 53 25.70 0.66 4.42
N ALA A 54 25.60 -0.21 5.42
CA ALA A 54 24.56 -1.21 5.50
C ALA A 54 23.20 -0.55 5.83
N LEU A 55 23.18 0.44 6.73
CA LEU A 55 22.00 1.26 7.03
C LEU A 55 21.55 2.11 5.83
N GLU A 56 22.50 2.68 5.08
CA GLU A 56 22.22 3.42 3.84
C GLU A 56 21.51 2.54 2.82
N ALA A 57 22.03 1.34 2.56
CA ALA A 57 21.43 0.40 1.60
C ALA A 57 20.00 0.00 1.99
N VAL A 58 19.71 -0.21 3.28
CA VAL A 58 18.34 -0.50 3.75
C VAL A 58 17.44 0.73 3.60
N THR A 59 17.95 1.91 3.91
CA THR A 59 17.19 3.18 3.78
C THR A 59 16.86 3.50 2.33
N ASP A 60 17.77 3.20 1.40
CA ASP A 60 17.51 3.30 -0.04
C ASP A 60 16.39 2.35 -0.48
N GLY A 61 16.38 1.12 0.04
CA GLY A 61 15.30 0.16 -0.16
C GLY A 61 13.94 0.67 0.32
N ILE A 62 13.88 1.25 1.53
CA ILE A 62 12.65 1.88 2.07
C ILE A 62 12.18 3.02 1.16
N SER A 63 13.11 3.88 0.74
CA SER A 63 12.80 5.00 -0.15
C SER A 63 12.24 4.52 -1.50
N GLY A 64 12.79 3.45 -2.06
CA GLY A 64 12.30 2.79 -3.27
C GLY A 64 10.87 2.22 -3.10
N LEU A 65 10.57 1.59 -1.96
CA LEU A 65 9.22 1.10 -1.67
C LEU A 65 8.21 2.26 -1.51
N ILE A 66 8.58 3.34 -0.83
CA ILE A 66 7.72 4.54 -0.71
C ILE A 66 7.43 5.13 -2.09
N ALA A 67 8.44 5.22 -2.96
CA ALA A 67 8.27 5.68 -4.34
C ALA A 67 7.35 4.75 -5.14
N SER A 68 7.53 3.43 -5.01
CA SER A 68 6.67 2.41 -5.65
C SER A 68 5.22 2.53 -5.18
N ARG A 69 5.00 2.68 -3.87
CA ARG A 69 3.68 2.90 -3.28
C ARG A 69 3.02 4.17 -3.81
N ARG A 70 3.78 5.27 -3.94
CA ARG A 70 3.28 6.52 -4.53
C ARG A 70 2.84 6.30 -5.99
N GLY A 71 3.66 5.61 -6.79
CA GLY A 71 3.32 5.26 -8.16
C GLY A 71 2.05 4.41 -8.25
N PHE A 72 1.94 3.41 -7.38
CA PHE A 72 0.79 2.52 -7.34
C PHE A 72 -0.50 3.23 -6.90
N VAL A 73 -0.45 4.10 -5.88
CA VAL A 73 -1.61 4.93 -5.48
C VAL A 73 -2.07 5.82 -6.64
N SER A 74 -1.14 6.42 -7.39
CA SER A 74 -1.48 7.22 -8.56
C SER A 74 -2.13 6.38 -9.66
N ALA A 75 -1.60 5.18 -9.95
CA ALA A 75 -2.19 4.25 -10.91
C ALA A 75 -3.61 3.81 -10.47
N HIS A 76 -3.79 3.49 -9.19
CA HIS A 76 -5.10 3.15 -8.63
C HIS A 76 -6.13 4.28 -8.83
N LYS A 77 -5.75 5.53 -8.57
CA LYS A 77 -6.63 6.68 -8.83
C LYS A 77 -7.04 6.80 -10.30
N HIS A 78 -6.11 6.54 -11.23
CA HIS A 78 -6.44 6.54 -12.66
C HIS A 78 -7.41 5.42 -13.03
N MET A 79 -7.24 4.23 -12.45
CA MET A 79 -8.19 3.12 -12.65
C MET A 79 -9.61 3.45 -12.15
N ILE A 80 -9.73 4.18 -11.04
CA ILE A 80 -11.04 4.68 -10.55
C ILE A 80 -11.67 5.64 -11.57
N ILE A 81 -10.90 6.54 -12.18
CA ILE A 81 -11.40 7.46 -13.22
C ILE A 81 -11.88 6.68 -14.45
N VAL A 82 -11.08 5.72 -14.93
CA VAL A 82 -11.45 4.86 -16.08
C VAL A 82 -12.71 4.04 -15.79
N ARG A 83 -12.84 3.50 -14.57
CA ARG A 83 -14.07 2.84 -14.12
C ARG A 83 -15.27 3.78 -14.17
N ASN A 84 -15.15 5.00 -13.64
CA ASN A 84 -16.25 5.96 -13.60
C ASN A 84 -16.73 6.38 -15.00
N GLN A 85 -15.89 6.19 -16.02
CA GLN A 85 -16.20 6.43 -17.43
C GLN A 85 -16.67 5.14 -18.16
N SER A 86 -16.84 4.03 -17.46
CA SER A 86 -17.22 2.70 -17.98
C SER A 86 -18.63 2.26 -17.56
N ASN A 87 -19.07 1.10 -18.03
CA ASN A 87 -20.32 0.46 -17.61
C ASN A 87 -20.33 -0.03 -16.15
N GLN A 88 -19.20 0.07 -15.43
CA GLN A 88 -19.06 -0.38 -14.05
C GLN A 88 -19.09 0.77 -13.03
N GLN A 89 -19.69 1.92 -13.38
CA GLN A 89 -19.81 3.07 -12.47
C GLN A 89 -20.44 2.68 -11.11
N VAL A 90 -21.35 1.69 -11.08
CA VAL A 90 -22.06 1.21 -9.88
C VAL A 90 -21.35 0.09 -9.11
N THR A 91 -20.28 -0.49 -9.64
CA THR A 91 -19.64 -1.71 -9.11
C THR A 91 -18.38 -1.35 -8.34
N ASP A 92 -18.38 -1.41 -7.01
CA ASP A 92 -17.33 -0.78 -6.19
C ASP A 92 -15.94 -1.44 -6.34
N PHE A 93 -15.02 -0.76 -7.03
CA PHE A 93 -13.61 -1.17 -7.11
C PHE A 93 -12.86 -0.54 -5.96
N GLY A 94 -12.70 -1.28 -4.86
CA GLY A 94 -11.67 -1.03 -3.85
C GLY A 94 -11.51 0.42 -3.37
N CYS A 95 -12.62 1.19 -3.29
CA CYS A 95 -12.59 2.61 -2.94
C CYS A 95 -11.88 2.85 -1.60
N LEU A 96 -10.68 3.43 -1.64
CA LEU A 96 -10.04 4.04 -0.49
C LEU A 96 -10.44 5.52 -0.42
N GLY A 97 -11.71 5.77 -0.03
CA GLY A 97 -12.28 7.11 0.18
C GLY A 97 -13.53 7.06 1.07
N SER A 98 -13.40 7.59 2.30
CA SER A 98 -14.34 7.58 3.45
C SER A 98 -14.97 6.23 3.86
N GLY A 99 -14.48 5.12 3.32
CA GLY A 99 -14.88 3.78 3.72
C GLY A 99 -14.13 2.73 2.92
N GLY A 100 -12.80 2.67 3.09
CA GLY A 100 -12.04 1.46 2.70
C GLY A 100 -12.66 0.20 3.34
N PRO A 101 -12.10 -1.01 3.17
CA PRO A 101 -12.64 -2.25 3.78
C PRO A 101 -12.50 -2.21 5.31
N LEU A 102 -13.29 -1.36 5.94
CA LEU A 102 -13.52 -1.14 7.34
C LEU A 102 -15.00 -1.42 7.47
N LYS A 103 -15.28 -2.55 8.13
CA LYS A 103 -16.56 -3.00 8.67
C LYS A 103 -17.65 -1.93 8.57
N ALA A 104 -18.74 -2.28 7.89
CA ALA A 104 -19.99 -1.53 7.88
C ALA A 104 -20.20 -0.87 9.26
N LYS A 105 -19.96 0.45 9.34
CA LYS A 105 -20.27 1.18 10.55
C LYS A 105 -21.78 1.12 10.68
N SER A 106 -22.22 0.50 11.77
CA SER A 106 -23.60 0.51 12.24
C SER A 106 -24.23 1.89 12.00
N PRO A 107 -25.50 1.96 11.56
CA PRO A 107 -26.12 3.21 11.15
C PRO A 107 -26.06 4.20 12.32
N LEU A 108 -25.43 5.35 12.05
CA LEU A 108 -25.49 6.53 12.91
C LEU A 108 -26.98 6.87 13.12
N ARG A 109 -27.49 6.59 14.32
CA ARG A 109 -28.74 7.16 14.79
C ARG A 109 -28.49 8.64 15.04
N VAL A 110 -29.03 9.50 14.20
CA VAL A 110 -29.16 10.92 14.51
C VAL A 110 -30.26 11.00 15.58
N ALA A 111 -29.87 11.34 16.80
CA ALA A 111 -30.84 11.76 17.82
C ALA A 111 -31.40 13.12 17.41
N ALA A 112 -32.72 13.25 17.50
CA ALA A 112 -33.46 14.49 17.29
C ALA A 112 -33.09 15.58 18.32
#